data_AF-A0A8I6A8H1-F1
#
_entry.id   AF-A0A8I6A8H1-F1
#
_cell.length_a   1.000
_cell.length_b   1.000
_cell.length_c   1.000
_cell.angle_alpha   90.00
_cell.angle_beta   90.00
_cell.angle_gamma   90.00
#
_symmetry.space_group_name_H-M   'P 1'
#
loop_
_entity.id
_entity.type
_entity.pdbx_description
1 polymer ?
#
loop_
_entity_poly.entity_id
_entity_poly.type
_entity_poly.pdbx_seq_one_letter_code
_entity_poly.pdbx_strand_id
1 'polypeptide(L)'
;MGTRLLCCVAFCLLGAGSFVAEVTQTPRYLIKEKGQRVNMSCSPEKAHTAFYWYQQNQKKELTFLINFRKVDIIDQTDLVKKRFSAQCVPDLHCTLEIPSSEEGDSALYFCASSLYTALKCTSPSAHKLVWTQLRKWVMPETGGQ
;
A
#
# COMPACT_ATOMS: atom_id res chain seq x y z
N MET A 1 10.04 38.25 17.72
CA MET A 1 10.02 37.31 16.56
C MET A 1 9.68 35.86 16.93
N GLY A 2 9.36 35.51 18.19
CA GLY A 2 9.10 34.11 18.61
C GLY A 2 7.64 33.63 18.58
N THR A 3 6.66 34.53 18.64
CA THR A 3 5.22 34.18 18.70
C THR A 3 4.67 33.59 17.41
N ARG A 4 5.18 34.03 16.25
CA ARG A 4 4.80 33.46 14.94
C ARG A 4 5.26 32.00 14.78
N LEU A 5 6.45 31.65 15.29
CA LEU A 5 6.99 30.30 15.16
C LEU A 5 6.17 29.30 15.99
N LEU A 6 5.81 29.67 17.21
CA LEU A 6 4.97 28.86 18.10
C LEU A 6 3.58 28.60 17.49
N CYS A 7 3.00 29.62 16.85
CA CYS A 7 1.69 29.50 16.22
C CYS A 7 1.72 28.54 15.02
N CYS A 8 2.74 28.62 14.16
CA CYS A 8 2.92 27.67 13.04
C CYS A 8 3.08 26.22 13.54
N VAL A 9 3.85 25.99 14.60
CA VAL A 9 4.02 24.64 15.17
C VAL A 9 2.70 24.12 15.74
N ALA A 10 1.93 24.95 16.45
CA ALA A 10 0.62 24.57 16.96
C ALA A 10 -0.36 24.22 15.82
N PHE A 11 -0.44 25.02 14.76
CA PHE A 11 -1.29 24.70 13.59
C PHE A 11 -0.85 23.42 12.87
N CYS A 12 0.46 23.17 12.75
CA CYS A 12 0.97 21.93 12.18
C CYS A 12 0.66 20.69 13.05
N LEU A 13 0.65 20.83 14.39
CA LEU A 13 0.33 19.73 15.30
C LEU A 13 -1.18 19.49 15.43
N LEU A 14 -2.01 20.53 15.47
CA LEU A 14 -3.47 20.39 15.49
C LEU A 14 -4.04 19.89 14.15
N GLY A 15 -3.32 20.13 13.04
CA GLY A 15 -3.66 19.60 11.72
C GLY A 15 -3.27 18.13 11.50
N ALA A 16 -2.65 17.46 12.49
CA ALA A 16 -2.33 16.05 12.44
C ALA A 16 -3.59 15.18 12.69
N GLY A 17 -4.62 15.40 11.89
CA GLY A 17 -5.71 14.44 11.76
C GLY A 17 -5.09 13.11 11.36
N SER A 18 -5.27 12.09 12.20
CA SER A 18 -4.91 10.73 11.82
C SER A 18 -5.86 10.30 10.71
N PHE A 19 -5.49 10.56 9.46
CA PHE A 19 -6.09 9.88 8.32
C PHE A 19 -5.56 8.45 8.35
N VAL A 20 -6.07 7.64 9.28
CA VAL A 20 -5.93 6.19 9.18
C VAL A 20 -6.83 5.79 8.04
N ALA A 21 -6.27 5.85 6.84
CA ALA A 21 -6.86 5.24 5.68
C ALA A 21 -6.78 3.72 5.87
N GLU A 22 -7.78 3.13 6.48
CA GLU A 22 -7.79 1.70 6.78
C GLU A 22 -8.26 0.92 5.56
N VAL A 23 -7.33 0.28 4.86
CA VAL A 23 -7.64 -0.79 3.92
C VAL A 23 -7.87 -2.09 4.70
N THR A 24 -8.92 -2.83 4.36
CA THR A 24 -9.19 -4.13 5.00
C THR A 24 -8.82 -5.26 4.05
N GLN A 25 -7.95 -6.17 4.48
CA GLN A 25 -7.58 -7.37 3.71
C GLN A 25 -8.29 -8.61 4.24
N THR A 26 -8.76 -9.47 3.33
CA THR A 26 -9.42 -10.73 3.67
C THR A 26 -8.95 -11.87 2.76
N PRO A 27 -8.64 -13.06 3.32
CA PRO A 27 -8.49 -13.35 4.74
C PRO A 27 -7.11 -12.88 5.26
N ARG A 28 -6.95 -12.84 6.59
CA ARG A 28 -5.69 -12.44 7.25
C ARG A 28 -4.58 -13.49 7.10
N TYR A 29 -4.94 -14.75 7.00
CA TYR A 29 -4.03 -15.89 6.85
C TYR A 29 -4.56 -16.84 5.77
N LEU A 30 -3.66 -17.34 4.93
CA LEU A 30 -3.96 -18.31 3.88
C LEU A 30 -2.96 -19.46 3.99
N ILE A 31 -3.47 -20.64 4.33
CA ILE A 31 -2.71 -21.89 4.34
C ILE A 31 -3.34 -22.77 3.26
N LYS A 32 -2.56 -23.09 2.24
CA LYS A 32 -3.00 -23.81 1.04
C LYS A 32 -1.97 -24.85 0.67
N GLU A 33 -2.44 -26.01 0.25
CA GLU A 33 -1.56 -27.02 -0.34
C GLU A 33 -1.11 -26.57 -1.72
N LYS A 34 0.01 -27.11 -2.20
CA LYS A 34 0.51 -26.86 -3.56
C LYS A 34 -0.56 -27.18 -4.61
N GLY A 35 -0.68 -26.31 -5.61
CA GLY A 35 -1.65 -26.45 -6.70
C GLY A 35 -3.06 -25.97 -6.36
N GLN A 36 -3.34 -25.62 -5.10
CA GLN A 36 -4.63 -25.04 -4.74
C GLN A 36 -4.71 -23.57 -5.14
N ARG A 37 -5.91 -23.14 -5.52
CA ARG A 37 -6.20 -21.73 -5.78
C ARG A 37 -6.14 -20.92 -4.49
N VAL A 38 -5.45 -19.79 -4.56
CA VAL A 38 -5.37 -18.79 -3.51
C VAL A 38 -6.10 -17.54 -3.99
N ASN A 39 -6.98 -16.98 -3.16
CA ASN A 39 -7.62 -15.71 -3.44
C ASN A 39 -7.52 -14.83 -2.19
N MET A 40 -7.07 -13.60 -2.39
CA MET A 40 -7.05 -12.55 -1.38
C MET A 40 -7.73 -11.30 -1.92
N SER A 41 -8.50 -10.66 -1.05
CA SER A 41 -9.27 -9.48 -1.34
C SER A 41 -8.79 -8.32 -0.48
N CYS A 42 -8.82 -7.13 -1.04
CA CYS A 42 -8.54 -5.87 -0.38
C CYS A 42 -9.72 -4.92 -0.60
N SER A 43 -10.40 -4.54 0.47
CA SER A 43 -11.43 -3.51 0.45
C SER A 43 -10.78 -2.14 0.63
N PRO A 44 -10.92 -1.23 -0.34
CA PRO A 44 -10.40 0.12 -0.20
C PRO A 44 -11.17 0.96 0.79
N GLU A 45 -10.54 2.06 1.20
CA GLU A 45 -11.28 3.19 1.73
C GLU A 45 -12.12 3.85 0.62
N LYS A 46 -13.27 4.40 1.01
CA LYS A 46 -14.18 5.08 0.09
C LYS A 46 -13.45 6.21 -0.66
N ALA A 47 -13.80 6.40 -1.93
CA ALA A 47 -13.24 7.41 -2.83
C ALA A 47 -11.76 7.22 -3.22
N HIS A 48 -11.04 6.23 -2.69
CA HIS A 48 -9.69 5.92 -3.16
C HIS A 48 -9.73 5.45 -4.61
N THR A 49 -8.90 6.07 -5.45
CA THR A 49 -8.89 5.79 -6.89
C THR A 49 -7.69 4.98 -7.32
N ALA A 50 -6.63 4.93 -6.52
CA ALA A 50 -5.43 4.16 -6.80
C ALA A 50 -5.27 3.00 -5.80
N PHE A 51 -4.82 1.86 -6.30
CA PHE A 51 -4.72 0.62 -5.54
C PHE A 51 -3.43 -0.11 -5.87
N TYR A 52 -2.89 -0.82 -4.90
CA TYR A 52 -1.59 -1.44 -5.01
C TYR A 52 -1.58 -2.79 -4.29
N TRP A 53 -0.85 -3.74 -4.87
CA TRP A 53 -0.45 -4.97 -4.21
C TRP A 53 1.06 -5.06 -4.14
N TYR A 54 1.55 -5.53 -3.01
CA TYR A 54 2.95 -5.80 -2.72
C TYR A 54 3.10 -7.18 -2.12
N GLN A 55 4.27 -7.76 -2.32
CA GLN A 55 4.69 -9.00 -1.70
C GLN A 55 5.92 -8.71 -0.85
N GLN A 56 5.96 -9.25 0.36
CA GLN A 56 7.16 -9.27 1.19
C GLN A 56 7.61 -10.72 1.38
N ASN A 57 8.78 -11.04 0.83
CA ASN A 57 9.36 -12.36 0.95
C ASN A 57 9.92 -12.61 2.37
N GLN A 58 10.39 -13.84 2.62
CA GLN A 58 10.99 -14.21 3.92
C GLN A 58 12.24 -13.38 4.27
N LYS A 59 12.95 -12.86 3.26
CA LYS A 59 14.09 -11.95 3.43
C LYS A 59 13.68 -10.50 3.73
N LYS A 60 12.38 -10.27 3.98
CA LYS A 60 11.77 -8.96 4.27
C LYS A 60 11.88 -7.94 3.14
N GLU A 61 12.25 -8.37 1.95
CA GLU A 61 12.27 -7.51 0.77
C GLU A 61 10.83 -7.30 0.27
N LEU A 62 10.45 -6.03 0.11
CA LEU A 62 9.14 -5.64 -0.38
C LEU A 62 9.20 -5.42 -1.89
N THR A 63 8.40 -6.18 -2.63
CA THR A 63 8.32 -6.15 -4.08
C THR A 63 6.94 -5.65 -4.50
N PHE A 64 6.90 -4.70 -5.43
CA PHE A 64 5.66 -4.25 -6.08
C PHE A 64 5.12 -5.35 -7.00
N LEU A 65 3.81 -5.58 -6.99
CA LEU A 65 3.16 -6.57 -7.86
C LEU A 65 2.36 -5.91 -8.98
N ILE A 66 1.38 -5.08 -8.62
CA ILE A 66 0.41 -4.49 -9.54
C ILE A 66 -0.19 -3.22 -8.94
N ASN A 67 -0.56 -2.26 -9.81
CA ASN A 67 -1.38 -1.13 -9.46
C ASN A 67 -2.61 -1.00 -10.35
N PHE A 68 -3.66 -0.40 -9.79
CA PHE A 68 -4.88 -0.07 -10.49
C PHE A 68 -5.20 1.41 -10.33
N ARG A 69 -5.89 1.96 -11.33
CA ARG A 69 -6.66 3.19 -11.21
C ARG A 69 -8.11 2.89 -11.51
N LYS A 70 -8.98 2.96 -10.51
CA LYS A 70 -10.36 2.45 -10.57
C LYS A 70 -10.36 0.96 -10.98
N VAL A 71 -10.76 0.67 -12.22
CA VAL A 71 -10.79 -0.69 -12.80
C VAL A 71 -9.55 -1.00 -13.65
N ASP A 72 -8.82 0.03 -14.08
CA ASP A 72 -7.78 -0.11 -15.09
C ASP A 72 -6.45 -0.48 -14.44
N ILE A 73 -5.78 -1.49 -15.01
CA ILE A 73 -4.40 -1.83 -14.63
C ILE A 73 -3.48 -0.76 -15.23
N ILE A 74 -2.76 -0.03 -14.38
CA ILE A 74 -1.81 1.01 -14.85
C ILE A 74 -0.43 0.42 -15.09
N ASP A 75 -0.02 -0.53 -14.24
CA ASP A 75 1.26 -1.21 -14.27
C ASP A 75 1.17 -2.53 -13.49
N GLN A 76 1.89 -3.54 -13.97
CA GLN A 76 1.99 -4.85 -13.34
C GLN A 76 3.29 -5.54 -13.72
N THR A 77 3.84 -6.28 -12.76
CA THR A 77 5.05 -7.08 -12.97
C THR A 77 4.79 -8.28 -13.88
N ASP A 78 5.84 -8.80 -14.51
CA ASP A 78 5.74 -10.01 -15.32
C ASP A 78 5.37 -11.25 -14.51
N LEU A 79 5.68 -11.26 -13.21
CA LEU A 79 5.21 -12.29 -12.28
C LEU A 79 3.69 -12.32 -12.24
N VAL A 80 3.06 -11.16 -12.05
CA VAL A 80 1.59 -11.04 -12.05
C VAL A 80 1.02 -11.44 -13.39
N LYS A 81 1.53 -10.92 -14.51
CA LYS A 81 1.03 -11.25 -15.86
C LYS A 81 1.05 -12.75 -16.18
N LYS A 82 2.03 -13.48 -15.67
CA LYS A 82 2.27 -14.90 -16.02
C LYS A 82 1.58 -15.87 -15.08
N ARG A 83 1.57 -15.58 -13.78
CA ARG A 83 1.17 -16.56 -12.76
C ARG A 83 -0.06 -16.12 -11.96
N PHE A 84 -0.33 -14.82 -11.84
CA PHE A 84 -1.43 -14.33 -11.00
C PHE A 84 -2.55 -13.76 -11.87
N SER A 85 -3.72 -13.58 -11.28
CA SER A 85 -4.83 -12.82 -11.87
C SER A 85 -5.28 -11.77 -10.87
N ALA A 86 -5.59 -10.57 -11.33
CA ALA A 86 -5.94 -9.47 -10.45
C ALA A 86 -7.01 -8.59 -11.09
N GLN A 87 -7.95 -8.13 -10.28
CA GLN A 87 -9.07 -7.30 -10.72
C GLN A 87 -9.49 -6.36 -9.59
N CYS A 88 -10.02 -5.20 -9.96
CA CYS A 88 -10.58 -4.23 -9.03
C CYS A 88 -12.00 -3.87 -9.44
N VAL A 89 -12.92 -3.93 -8.49
CA VAL A 89 -14.26 -3.36 -8.59
C VAL A 89 -14.28 -2.09 -7.75
N PRO A 90 -14.52 -0.90 -8.34
CA PRO A 90 -14.52 0.36 -7.60
C PRO A 90 -15.50 0.31 -6.43
N ASP A 91 -15.09 0.89 -5.29
CA ASP A 91 -15.87 0.98 -4.05
C ASP A 91 -16.31 -0.38 -3.44
N LEU A 92 -15.84 -1.52 -3.96
CA LEU A 92 -16.16 -2.85 -3.46
C LEU A 92 -14.91 -3.58 -2.94
N HIS A 93 -14.07 -4.09 -3.85
CA HIS A 93 -12.83 -4.76 -3.49
C HIS A 93 -11.90 -4.93 -4.70
N CYS A 94 -10.62 -5.10 -4.40
CA CYS A 94 -9.59 -5.54 -5.33
C CYS A 94 -9.12 -6.93 -4.94
N THR A 95 -9.17 -7.88 -5.87
CA THR A 95 -8.71 -9.25 -5.63
C THR A 95 -7.39 -9.53 -6.32
N LEU A 96 -6.57 -10.34 -5.68
CA LEU A 96 -5.36 -10.94 -6.24
C LEU A 96 -5.47 -12.46 -6.06
N GLU A 97 -5.41 -13.19 -7.17
CA GLU A 97 -5.59 -14.63 -7.27
C GLU A 97 -4.32 -15.30 -7.76
N ILE A 98 -3.98 -16.42 -7.14
CA ILE A 98 -2.95 -17.36 -7.59
C ILE A 98 -3.69 -18.64 -8.00
N PRO A 99 -3.88 -18.91 -9.30
CA PRO A 99 -4.67 -20.05 -9.76
C PRO A 99 -4.12 -21.41 -9.30
N SER A 100 -2.80 -21.52 -9.16
CA SER A 100 -2.09 -22.71 -8.69
C SER A 100 -0.93 -22.29 -7.80
N SER A 101 -1.05 -22.52 -6.50
CA SER A 101 -0.01 -22.19 -5.51
C SER A 101 1.26 -23.02 -5.68
N GLU A 102 2.41 -22.38 -5.50
CA GLU A 102 3.72 -23.02 -5.38
C GLU A 102 4.41 -22.57 -4.07
N GLU A 103 5.43 -23.31 -3.64
CA GLU A 103 6.18 -22.99 -2.43
C GLU A 103 6.75 -21.55 -2.47
N GLY A 104 7.18 -21.10 -3.64
CA GLY A 104 7.70 -19.75 -3.87
C GLY A 104 6.66 -18.62 -3.73
N ASP A 105 5.37 -18.94 -3.68
CA ASP A 105 4.29 -17.97 -3.42
C ASP A 105 4.08 -17.73 -1.91
N SER A 106 4.76 -18.48 -1.05
CA SER A 106 4.68 -18.32 0.40
C SER A 106 5.32 -17.00 0.85
N ALA A 107 4.50 -15.99 1.06
CA ALA A 107 4.94 -14.65 1.42
C ALA A 107 3.86 -13.88 2.20
N LEU A 108 4.23 -12.72 2.73
CA LEU A 108 3.25 -11.74 3.21
C LEU A 108 2.80 -10.87 2.04
N TYR A 109 1.50 -10.65 1.90
CA TYR A 109 0.94 -9.82 0.84
C TYR A 109 0.25 -8.60 1.44
N PHE A 110 0.69 -7.42 1.01
CA PHE A 110 0.15 -6.15 1.46
C PHE A 110 -0.65 -5.51 0.35
N CYS A 111 -1.82 -4.98 0.68
CA CYS A 111 -2.52 -4.06 -0.19
C CYS A 111 -2.45 -2.64 0.35
N ALA A 112 -2.58 -1.66 -0.55
CA ALA A 112 -2.70 -0.26 -0.20
C ALA A 112 -3.66 0.43 -1.16
N SER A 113 -4.23 1.55 -0.74
CA SER A 113 -5.04 2.40 -1.59
C SER A 113 -4.77 3.88 -1.31
N SER A 114 -5.04 4.75 -2.28
CA SER A 114 -4.92 6.20 -2.09
C SER A 114 -5.94 6.99 -2.92
N LEU A 115 -6.31 8.18 -2.43
CA LEU A 115 -7.11 9.16 -3.18
C LEU A 115 -6.43 9.57 -4.49
N TYR A 116 -5.13 9.84 -4.42
CA TYR A 116 -4.33 10.35 -5.53
C TYR A 116 -3.04 9.54 -5.68
N THR A 117 -2.54 9.40 -6.91
CA THR A 117 -1.17 8.93 -7.16
C THR A 117 -0.22 10.04 -6.71
N ALA A 118 0.81 9.72 -5.92
CA ALA A 118 1.79 10.72 -5.48
C ALA A 118 2.28 11.54 -6.68
N LEU A 119 2.04 12.85 -6.65
CA LEU A 119 2.61 13.77 -7.62
C LEU A 119 4.13 13.63 -7.54
N LYS A 120 4.80 13.37 -8.67
CA LYS A 120 6.26 13.44 -8.73
C LYS A 120 6.65 14.86 -8.31
N CYS A 121 7.18 15.02 -7.09
CA CYS A 121 7.75 16.29 -6.67
C CYS A 121 9.01 16.54 -7.51
N THR A 122 8.88 17.32 -8.58
CA THR A 122 10.02 17.75 -9.41
C THR A 122 10.82 18.87 -8.76
N SER A 123 10.40 19.39 -7.60
CA SER A 123 11.14 20.40 -6.85
C SER A 123 12.13 19.74 -5.87
N PRO A 124 13.46 19.92 -6.05
CA PRO A 124 14.47 19.39 -5.14
C PRO A 124 14.30 19.88 -3.70
N SER A 125 13.77 21.11 -3.53
CA SER A 125 13.61 21.74 -2.23
C SER A 125 12.41 21.20 -1.43
N ALA A 126 11.33 20.81 -2.09
CA ALA A 126 10.15 20.23 -1.44
C ALA A 126 10.34 18.76 -1.04
N HIS A 127 11.21 18.03 -1.77
CA HIS A 127 11.52 16.62 -1.53
C HIS A 127 12.02 16.38 -0.10
N LYS A 128 12.86 17.26 0.45
CA LYS A 128 13.40 17.08 1.80
C LYS A 128 12.30 17.16 2.88
N LEU A 129 11.35 18.08 2.76
CA LEU A 129 10.34 18.31 3.80
C LEU A 129 9.31 17.17 3.84
N VAL A 130 8.85 16.71 2.67
CA VAL A 130 7.89 15.60 2.53
C VAL A 130 8.49 14.26 2.94
N TRP A 131 9.74 13.95 2.54
CA TRP A 131 10.36 12.66 2.88
C TRP A 131 10.63 12.48 4.38
N THR A 132 11.07 13.54 5.06
CA THR A 132 11.33 13.45 6.51
C THR A 132 10.04 13.25 7.30
N GLN A 133 8.92 13.79 6.79
CA GLN A 133 7.61 13.58 7.38
C GLN A 133 7.11 12.15 7.10
N LEU A 134 7.07 11.73 5.84
CA LEU A 134 6.60 10.39 5.45
C LEU A 134 7.41 9.25 6.09
N ARG A 135 8.72 9.41 6.28
CA ARG A 135 9.55 8.40 6.97
C ARG A 135 9.05 8.12 8.40
N LYS A 136 8.61 9.15 9.13
CA LYS A 136 8.06 8.98 10.49
C LYS A 136 6.73 8.23 10.51
N TRP A 137 5.97 8.31 9.41
CA TRP A 137 4.63 7.70 9.31
C TRP A 137 4.66 6.27 8.75
N VAL A 138 5.53 5.99 7.78
CA VAL A 138 5.58 4.68 7.08
C VAL A 138 6.39 3.63 7.86
N MET A 139 7.40 4.07 8.60
CA MET A 139 8.25 3.19 9.42
C MET A 139 8.25 3.73 10.85
N PRO A 140 7.22 3.44 11.67
CA PRO A 140 7.37 3.62 13.10
C PRO A 140 8.57 2.77 13.53
N GLU A 141 9.63 3.43 13.99
CA GLU A 141 10.78 2.75 14.57
C GLU A 141 10.23 1.83 15.67
N THR A 142 10.31 0.53 15.45
CA THR A 142 10.07 -0.47 16.49
C THR A 142 11.17 -0.29 17.51
N GLY A 143 10.95 0.62 18.45
CA GLY A 143 11.72 0.74 19.69
C GLY A 143 11.47 -0.50 20.52
N GLY A 144 12.24 -1.55 20.25
CA GLY A 144 12.29 -2.78 21.02
C GLY A 144 13.70 -2.97 21.57
N GLN A 145 13.84 -2.62 22.84
CA GLN A 145 14.88 -2.98 23.82
C GLN A 145 16.30 -2.41 23.64
#